data_AF-A0A0N4U8L1-F1
#
_entry.id   AF-A0A0N4U8L1-F1
#
_cell.length_a   1.000
_cell.length_b   1.000
_cell.length_c   1.000
_cell.angle_alpha   90.00
_cell.angle_beta   90.00
_cell.angle_gamma   90.00
#
_symmetry.space_group_name_H-M   'P 1'
#
loop_
_entity.id
_entity.type
_entity.pdbx_description
1 polymer ?
#
loop_
_entity_poly.entity_id
_entity_poly.type
_entity_poly.pdbx_seq_one_letter_code
_entity_poly.pdbx_strand_id
1 'polypeptide(L)'
;MVMKNTGKHCRDGLIISAPEKNLFNTIICLFGLLYCFIGVATASNIFMRSIERIASTTRVKKKSEGKLKNDALLASQGEEYENIYVWNPTVANLTLMALGSSAPEILLSIIEIVGNSFKSGELGPGTIVGSAAFNLLCITSICTLVIPSPRVSQIKEMVILTVISPNVVEIWEAAITLAFFFILIVVAYLADIKIWKKEKMEQKFDFEDEIAFDSAIESKKMNMEEIDKKMQQLAERKMAQHYMAGIS
;
A
#
# COMPACT_ATOMS: atom_id res chain seq x y z
N MET A 1 35.94 27.34 -30.72
CA MET A 1 34.66 26.85 -30.18
C MET A 1 34.13 27.92 -29.23
N VAL A 2 33.37 28.89 -29.76
CA VAL A 2 32.83 30.00 -28.96
C VAL A 2 31.63 29.44 -28.19
N MET A 3 31.78 29.26 -26.88
CA MET A 3 30.66 29.02 -25.97
C MET A 3 29.68 30.17 -26.14
N LYS A 4 28.54 29.91 -26.79
CA LYS A 4 27.42 30.85 -26.82
C LYS A 4 27.01 31.09 -25.37
N ASN A 5 27.36 32.26 -24.84
CA ASN A 5 26.77 32.78 -23.63
C ASN A 5 25.31 33.12 -23.96
N THR A 6 24.43 32.11 -23.97
CA THR A 6 23.01 32.36 -24.00
C THR A 6 22.68 33.00 -22.66
N GLY A 7 22.56 34.33 -22.66
CA GLY A 7 22.04 35.13 -21.56
C GLY A 7 20.57 34.83 -21.30
N LYS A 8 20.24 33.55 -21.05
CA LYS A 8 19.02 33.17 -20.37
C LYS A 8 19.20 33.70 -18.96
N HIS A 9 18.67 34.90 -18.70
CA HIS A 9 18.31 35.28 -17.34
C HIS A 9 17.51 34.10 -16.77
N CYS A 10 18.09 33.37 -15.81
CA CYS A 10 17.31 32.46 -14.99
C CYS A 10 16.15 33.29 -14.44
N ARG A 11 14.91 32.84 -14.65
CA ARG A 11 13.77 33.52 -14.01
C ARG A 11 13.99 33.45 -12.51
N ASP A 12 13.73 34.56 -11.82
CA ASP A 12 13.72 34.57 -10.37
C ASP A 12 12.78 33.48 -9.84
N GLY A 13 13.14 32.90 -8.69
CA GLY A 13 12.29 31.93 -8.02
C GLY A 13 10.95 32.57 -7.64
N LEU A 14 9.87 31.76 -7.62
CA LEU A 14 8.50 32.23 -7.37
C LEU A 14 8.35 33.06 -6.07
N ILE A 15 9.21 32.81 -5.07
CA ILE A 15 9.13 33.42 -3.73
C ILE A 15 10.42 34.19 -3.36
N ILE A 16 11.57 33.86 -3.94
CA ILE A 16 12.87 34.43 -3.55
C ILE A 16 13.67 34.80 -4.82
N SER A 17 13.96 36.10 -5.00
CA SER A 17 14.91 36.58 -6.01
C SER A 17 16.31 36.06 -5.70
N ALA A 18 17.04 35.60 -6.72
CA ALA A 18 18.34 34.95 -6.52
C ALA A 18 19.34 35.91 -5.84
N PRO A 19 19.86 35.59 -4.64
CA PRO A 19 20.86 36.44 -3.99
C PRO A 19 22.18 36.44 -4.80
N GLU A 20 22.99 37.49 -4.64
CA GLU A 20 24.31 37.56 -5.28
C GLU A 20 25.18 36.34 -4.93
N LYS A 21 26.01 35.91 -5.89
CA LYS A 21 26.87 34.71 -5.84
C LYS A 21 28.02 34.85 -4.83
N ASN A 22 27.70 34.99 -3.55
CA ASN A 22 28.64 35.01 -2.44
C ASN A 22 28.51 33.73 -1.61
N LEU A 23 29.63 33.16 -1.16
CA LEU A 23 29.65 31.94 -0.34
C LEU A 23 28.76 32.07 0.90
N PHE A 24 28.79 33.23 1.56
CA PHE A 24 27.97 33.52 2.74
C PHE A 24 26.46 33.46 2.43
N ASN A 25 26.02 34.06 1.31
CA ASN A 25 24.63 34.00 0.85
C ASN A 25 24.21 32.56 0.51
N THR A 26 25.11 31.78 -0.11
CA THR A 26 24.87 30.37 -0.39
C THR A 26 24.67 29.56 0.90
N ILE A 27 25.47 29.80 1.94
CA ILE A 27 25.34 29.11 3.24
C ILE A 27 24.01 29.49 3.91
N ILE A 28 23.65 30.78 3.95
CA ILE A 28 22.36 31.23 4.50
C ILE A 28 21.20 30.61 3.72
N CYS A 29 21.28 30.59 2.39
CA CYS A 29 20.27 29.98 1.53
C CYS A 29 20.16 28.47 1.81
N LEU A 30 21.27 27.76 2.00
CA LEU A 30 21.28 26.35 2.35
C LEU A 30 20.58 26.09 3.70
N PHE A 31 20.88 26.89 4.73
CA PHE A 31 20.20 26.79 6.03
C PHE A 31 18.71 27.17 5.94
N GLY A 32 18.36 28.18 5.13
CA GLY A 32 16.98 28.55 4.86
C GLY A 32 16.21 27.44 4.16
N LEU A 33 16.82 26.80 3.16
CA LEU A 33 16.25 25.63 2.47
C LEU A 33 16.09 24.44 3.42
N LEU A 34 17.07 24.16 4.28
CA LEU A 34 16.99 23.10 5.28
C LEU A 34 15.87 23.38 6.29
N TYR A 35 15.73 24.62 6.75
CA TYR A 35 14.65 25.04 7.64
C TYR A 35 13.28 24.88 6.98
N CYS A 36 13.12 25.34 5.73
CA CYS A 36 11.89 25.12 4.96
C CYS A 36 11.60 23.64 4.74
N PHE A 37 12.63 22.82 4.50
CA PHE A 37 12.50 21.38 4.33
C PHE A 37 11.98 20.70 5.60
N ILE A 38 12.50 21.05 6.77
CA ILE A 38 11.99 20.54 8.06
C ILE A 38 10.54 20.97 8.29
N GLY A 39 10.20 22.22 7.95
CA GLY A 39 8.83 22.73 8.05
C GLY A 39 7.84 21.94 7.18
N VAL A 40 8.16 21.78 5.90
CA VAL A 40 7.35 21.01 4.95
C VAL A 40 7.27 19.54 5.36
N ALA A 41 8.38 18.92 5.76
CA ALA A 41 8.41 17.52 6.22
C ALA A 41 7.53 17.29 7.46
N THR A 42 7.53 18.23 8.41
CA THR A 42 6.67 18.14 9.61
C THR A 42 5.19 18.28 9.23
N ALA A 43 4.85 19.21 8.34
CA ALA A 43 3.49 19.38 7.84
C ALA A 43 3.00 18.11 7.11
N SER A 44 3.84 17.53 6.24
CA SER A 44 3.55 16.27 5.55
C SER A 44 3.35 15.11 6.53
N ASN A 45 4.16 15.02 7.60
CA ASN A 45 4.01 13.99 8.63
C ASN A 45 2.69 14.13 9.41
N ILE A 46 2.29 15.35 9.77
CA ILE A 46 1.01 15.62 10.44
C ILE A 46 -0.16 15.24 9.52
N PHE A 47 -0.06 15.58 8.24
CA PHE A 47 -1.05 15.21 7.24
C PHE A 47 -1.16 13.69 7.11
N MET A 48 -0.04 12.99 6.97
CA MET A 48 -0.01 11.53 6.88
C MET A 48 -0.64 10.84 8.10
N ARG A 49 -0.32 11.30 9.32
CA ARG A 49 -0.93 10.80 10.57
C ARG A 49 -2.44 11.01 10.59
N SER A 50 -2.92 12.11 10.02
CA SER A 50 -4.36 12.39 9.94
C SER A 50 -5.07 11.39 9.03
N ILE A 51 -4.44 11.06 7.89
CA ILE A 51 -4.95 10.06 6.95
C ILE A 51 -4.95 8.65 7.59
N GLU A 52 -3.87 8.27 8.28
CA GLU A 52 -3.78 7.00 9.00
C GLU A 52 -4.89 6.85 10.05
N ARG A 53 -5.19 7.92 10.79
CA ARG A 53 -6.28 7.94 11.79
C ARG A 53 -7.65 7.68 11.16
N ILE A 54 -7.89 8.23 9.97
CA ILE A 54 -9.15 8.04 9.23
C ILE A 54 -9.23 6.62 8.67
N ALA A 55 -8.13 6.11 8.10
CA ALA A 55 -8.04 4.77 7.53
C ALA A 55 -8.21 3.66 8.59
N SER A 56 -7.67 3.85 9.79
CA SER A 56 -7.71 2.89 10.90
C SER A 56 -9.04 2.86 11.67
N THR A 57 -10.04 3.65 11.25
CA THR A 57 -11.33 3.66 11.94
C THR A 57 -12.04 2.31 11.78
N THR A 58 -12.29 1.64 12.91
CA THR A 58 -13.10 0.43 12.99
C THR A 58 -14.56 0.77 13.31
N ARG A 59 -15.48 -0.12 12.92
CA ARG A 59 -16.88 -0.14 13.34
C ARG A 59 -17.10 -1.40 14.15
N VAL A 60 -17.62 -1.23 15.36
CA VAL A 60 -18.18 -2.34 16.13
C VAL A 60 -19.49 -2.76 15.45
N LYS A 61 -19.52 -3.96 14.85
CA LYS A 61 -20.80 -4.61 14.56
C LYS A 61 -21.09 -5.59 15.69
N LYS A 62 -22.28 -5.48 16.30
CA LYS A 62 -22.84 -6.61 17.05
C LYS A 62 -23.03 -7.76 16.05
N LYS A 63 -22.57 -8.95 16.39
CA LYS A 63 -22.84 -10.17 15.63
C LYS A 63 -24.36 -10.42 15.67
N SER A 64 -25.08 -9.89 14.69
CA SER A 64 -26.50 -10.22 14.51
C SER A 64 -26.56 -11.69 14.12
N GLU A 65 -27.15 -12.51 14.97
CA GLU A 65 -27.38 -13.94 14.81
C GLU A 65 -27.82 -14.28 13.37
N GLY A 66 -26.91 -14.93 12.63
CA GLY A 66 -27.16 -15.46 11.30
C GLY A 66 -27.02 -16.99 11.34
N LYS A 67 -28.04 -17.65 11.90
CA LYS A 67 -28.43 -19.07 11.71
C LYS A 67 -27.31 -20.05 11.27
N LEU A 68 -26.65 -20.68 12.24
CA LEU A 68 -26.41 -22.11 12.16
C LEU A 68 -26.97 -22.72 13.44
N LYS A 69 -28.18 -23.29 13.33
CA LYS A 69 -28.74 -24.16 14.36
C LYS A 69 -27.72 -25.27 14.62
N ASN A 70 -27.56 -25.61 15.90
CA ASN A 70 -26.73 -26.68 16.45
C ASN A 70 -25.34 -26.23 16.95
N ASP A 71 -25.29 -25.22 17.82
CA ASP A 71 -24.78 -25.49 19.15
C ASP A 71 -25.25 -24.43 20.17
N ALA A 72 -26.26 -24.79 20.95
CA ALA A 72 -26.79 -23.93 22.01
C ALA A 72 -25.82 -23.79 23.21
N LEU A 73 -24.77 -24.63 23.27
CA LEU A 73 -23.85 -24.68 24.39
C LEU A 73 -22.73 -23.62 24.27
N LEU A 74 -22.32 -23.26 23.06
CA LEU A 74 -21.34 -22.18 22.79
C LEU A 74 -21.96 -20.78 22.78
N ALA A 75 -23.30 -20.67 22.71
CA ALA A 75 -24.00 -19.38 22.71
C ALA A 75 -23.91 -18.60 24.05
N SER A 76 -23.32 -19.20 25.09
CA SER A 76 -23.14 -18.58 26.41
C SER A 76 -21.79 -17.85 26.58
N GLN A 77 -20.84 -18.01 25.66
CA GLN A 77 -19.62 -17.21 25.68
C GLN A 77 -19.91 -15.84 25.05
N GLY A 78 -19.67 -14.79 25.85
CA GLY A 78 -20.26 -13.46 25.73
C GLY A 78 -20.22 -12.83 24.34
N GLU A 79 -21.14 -11.89 24.12
CA GLU A 79 -21.25 -11.05 22.93
C GLU A 79 -19.89 -10.48 22.51
N GLU A 80 -19.18 -11.19 21.62
CA GLU A 80 -17.91 -10.73 21.12
C GLU A 80 -18.17 -9.69 20.02
N TYR A 81 -17.84 -8.44 20.33
CA TYR A 81 -17.90 -7.34 19.37
C TYR A 81 -16.73 -7.50 18.40
N GLU A 82 -16.99 -8.00 17.19
CA GLU A 82 -15.98 -8.01 16.14
C GLU A 82 -15.81 -6.58 15.60
N ASN A 83 -14.64 -5.99 15.85
CA ASN A 83 -14.24 -4.71 15.27
C ASN A 83 -13.95 -4.92 13.78
N ILE A 84 -14.91 -4.61 12.92
CA ILE A 84 -14.66 -4.62 11.47
C ILE A 84 -14.07 -3.28 11.05
N TYR A 85 -13.00 -3.29 10.25
CA TYR A 85 -12.51 -2.05 9.63
C TYR A 85 -13.57 -1.47 8.69
N VAL A 86 -13.74 -0.15 8.69
CA VAL A 86 -14.66 0.54 7.75
C VAL A 86 -14.16 0.37 6.31
N TRP A 87 -12.84 0.46 6.16
CA TRP A 87 -12.14 0.37 4.90
C TRP A 87 -11.46 -0.98 4.82
N ASN A 88 -11.44 -1.57 3.63
CA ASN A 88 -10.58 -2.72 3.40
C ASN A 88 -9.12 -2.28 3.63
N PRO A 89 -8.36 -2.96 4.52
CA PRO A 89 -7.03 -2.52 4.92
C PRO A 89 -6.06 -2.45 3.73
N THR A 90 -6.14 -3.41 2.81
CA THR A 90 -5.32 -3.46 1.61
C THR A 90 -5.63 -2.30 0.68
N VAL A 91 -6.91 -2.01 0.42
CA VAL A 91 -7.32 -0.87 -0.40
C VAL A 91 -6.92 0.46 0.23
N ALA A 92 -7.13 0.63 1.54
CA ALA A 92 -6.77 1.85 2.27
C ALA A 92 -5.26 2.11 2.20
N ASN A 93 -4.44 1.07 2.35
CA ASN A 93 -2.99 1.18 2.26
C ASN A 93 -2.53 1.53 0.84
N LEU A 94 -3.03 0.82 -0.18
CA LEU A 94 -2.62 1.04 -1.58
C LEU A 94 -3.08 2.39 -2.15
N THR A 95 -4.16 2.97 -1.62
CA THR A 95 -4.77 4.18 -2.19
C THR A 95 -4.60 5.37 -1.28
N LEU A 96 -5.22 5.33 -0.10
CA LEU A 96 -5.34 6.47 0.77
C LEU A 96 -4.01 6.79 1.44
N MET A 97 -3.27 5.79 1.90
CA MET A 97 -1.93 5.98 2.46
C MET A 97 -0.91 6.38 1.38
N ALA A 98 -0.99 5.77 0.20
CA ALA A 98 -0.13 6.13 -0.94
C ALA A 98 -0.37 7.56 -1.46
N LEU A 99 -1.64 7.96 -1.61
CA LEU A 99 -2.05 9.31 -2.01
C LEU A 99 -1.73 10.32 -0.92
N GLY A 100 -1.94 9.96 0.35
CA GLY A 100 -1.59 10.78 1.51
C GLY A 100 -0.11 11.15 1.52
N SER A 101 0.75 10.17 1.25
CA SER A 101 2.20 10.39 1.15
C SER A 101 2.62 11.27 -0.02
N SER A 102 1.87 11.28 -1.13
CA SER A 102 2.21 12.05 -2.36
C SER A 102 1.48 13.40 -2.47
N ALA A 103 0.60 13.71 -1.50
CA ALA A 103 -0.22 14.91 -1.53
C ALA A 103 0.59 16.22 -1.45
N PRO A 104 1.67 16.34 -0.65
CA PRO A 104 2.50 17.55 -0.61
C PRO A 104 3.11 17.90 -1.99
N GLU A 105 3.55 16.90 -2.74
CA GLU A 105 4.14 17.03 -4.07
C GLU A 105 3.10 17.48 -5.10
N ILE A 106 1.90 16.91 -5.04
CA ILE A 106 0.76 17.32 -5.86
C ILE A 106 0.38 18.77 -5.54
N LEU A 107 0.34 19.14 -4.25
CA LEU A 107 0.03 20.49 -3.81
C LEU A 107 1.04 21.51 -4.34
N LEU A 108 2.34 21.20 -4.30
CA LEU A 108 3.38 22.07 -4.88
C LEU A 108 3.17 22.28 -6.38
N SER A 109 2.79 21.23 -7.11
CA SER A 109 2.47 21.32 -8.54
C SER A 109 1.27 22.22 -8.81
N ILE A 110 0.22 22.13 -7.97
CA ILE A 110 -0.95 23.01 -8.06
C ILE A 110 -0.60 24.47 -7.74
N ILE A 111 0.19 24.71 -6.69
CA ILE A 111 0.61 26.07 -6.30
C ILE A 111 1.44 26.71 -7.42
N GLU A 112 2.31 25.96 -8.09
CA GLU A 112 3.07 26.46 -9.24
C GLU A 112 2.15 26.85 -10.40
N ILE A 113 1.17 26.01 -10.76
CA ILE A 113 0.23 26.29 -11.84
C ILE A 113 -0.60 27.54 -11.53
N VAL A 114 -1.12 27.65 -10.30
CA VAL A 114 -1.92 28.81 -9.86
C VAL A 114 -1.05 30.07 -9.79
N GLY A 115 0.18 29.98 -9.29
CA GLY A 115 1.12 31.10 -9.21
C GLY A 115 1.59 31.62 -10.57
N ASN A 116 1.71 30.75 -11.57
CA ASN A 116 2.19 31.10 -12.91
C ASN A 116 1.06 31.41 -13.91
N SER A 117 -0.06 32.01 -13.46
CA SER A 117 -1.20 32.36 -14.33
C SER A 117 -1.75 31.18 -15.13
N PHE A 118 -1.87 30.01 -14.50
CA PHE A 118 -2.28 28.75 -15.12
C PHE A 118 -1.36 28.22 -16.23
N LYS A 119 -0.12 28.71 -16.31
CA LYS A 119 0.91 28.11 -17.17
C LYS A 119 1.66 27.06 -16.37
N SER A 120 1.63 25.81 -16.84
CA SER A 120 2.46 24.74 -16.26
C SER A 120 3.92 25.12 -16.38
N GLY A 121 4.60 25.25 -15.25
CA GLY A 121 6.06 25.24 -15.23
C GLY A 121 6.59 23.82 -15.37
N GLU A 122 7.92 23.71 -15.50
CA GLU A 122 8.61 22.42 -15.58
C GLU A 122 8.84 21.79 -14.19
N LEU A 123 8.65 22.55 -13.10
CA LEU A 123 8.97 22.10 -11.74
C LEU A 123 7.98 21.04 -11.23
N GLY A 124 6.68 21.20 -11.49
CA GLY A 124 5.63 20.26 -11.08
C GLY A 124 5.84 18.86 -11.66
N PRO A 125 5.83 18.68 -13.00
CA PRO A 125 6.10 17.38 -13.62
C PRO A 125 7.47 16.81 -13.23
N GLY A 126 8.51 17.65 -13.15
CA GLY A 126 9.84 17.24 -12.71
C GLY A 126 9.88 16.70 -11.28
N THR A 127 9.13 17.33 -10.37
CA THR A 127 9.04 16.91 -8.96
C THR A 127 8.28 15.58 -8.83
N ILE A 128 7.17 15.41 -9.56
CA ILE A 128 6.38 14.18 -9.55
C ILE A 128 7.20 13.01 -10.12
N VAL A 129 7.79 13.19 -11.30
CA VAL A 129 8.59 12.13 -11.96
C VAL A 129 9.84 11.81 -11.15
N GLY A 130 10.54 12.83 -10.63
CA GLY A 130 11.74 12.64 -9.81
C GLY A 130 11.45 11.88 -8.51
N SER A 131 10.36 12.23 -7.82
CA SER A 131 9.96 11.56 -6.57
C SER A 131 9.52 10.12 -6.82
N ALA A 132 8.78 9.86 -7.90
CA ALA A 132 8.39 8.50 -8.30
C ALA A 132 9.61 7.63 -8.63
N ALA A 133 10.58 8.18 -9.38
CA ALA A 133 11.83 7.48 -9.69
C ALA A 133 12.66 7.19 -8.42
N PHE A 134 12.72 8.13 -7.48
CA PHE A 134 13.39 7.93 -6.20
C PHE A 134 12.74 6.81 -5.37
N ASN A 135 11.42 6.79 -5.27
CA ASN A 135 10.70 5.73 -4.56
C ASN A 135 10.89 4.36 -5.22
N LEU A 136 10.83 4.31 -6.56
CA LEU A 136 10.99 3.07 -7.31
C LEU A 136 12.42 2.53 -7.27
N LEU A 137 13.45 3.38 -7.30
CA LEU A 137 14.83 2.93 -7.37
C LEU A 137 15.49 2.85 -6.00
N CYS A 138 15.47 3.93 -5.23
CA CYS A 138 16.22 4.01 -3.97
C CYS A 138 15.51 3.24 -2.85
N ILE A 139 14.21 3.48 -2.62
CA ILE A 139 13.49 2.83 -1.53
C ILE A 139 13.36 1.32 -1.78
N THR A 140 12.95 0.89 -2.97
CA THR A 140 12.85 -0.55 -3.26
C THR A 140 14.20 -1.26 -3.20
N SER A 141 15.29 -0.61 -3.60
CA SER A 141 16.65 -1.16 -3.50
C SER A 141 17.03 -1.40 -2.04
N ILE A 142 16.81 -0.43 -1.16
CA ILE A 142 17.07 -0.58 0.27
C ILE A 142 16.20 -1.68 0.88
N CYS A 143 14.90 -1.72 0.57
CA CYS A 143 14.00 -2.77 1.05
C CYS A 143 14.46 -4.18 0.63
N THR A 144 14.93 -4.33 -0.61
CA THR A 144 15.42 -5.61 -1.14
C THR A 144 16.75 -6.03 -0.48
N LEU A 145 17.59 -5.07 -0.08
CA LEU A 145 18.82 -5.36 0.66
C LEU A 145 18.56 -5.75 2.12
N VAL A 146 17.57 -5.13 2.77
CA VAL A 146 17.28 -5.36 4.20
C VAL A 146 16.41 -6.60 4.43
N ILE A 147 15.50 -6.91 3.51
CA ILE A 147 14.59 -8.06 3.62
C ILE A 147 15.07 -9.16 2.67
N PRO A 148 15.91 -10.10 3.12
CA PRO A 148 16.28 -11.25 2.30
C PRO A 148 15.05 -12.15 2.11
N SER A 149 14.37 -12.03 0.97
CA SER A 149 13.30 -12.94 0.58
C SER A 149 13.90 -14.16 -0.13
N PRO A 150 13.60 -15.41 0.30
CA PRO A 150 14.02 -16.62 -0.42
C PRO A 150 13.31 -16.79 -1.76
N ARG A 151 12.24 -16.03 -2.04
CA ARG A 151 11.50 -16.08 -3.31
C ARG A 151 11.84 -14.86 -4.16
N VAL A 152 12.60 -15.09 -5.23
CA VAL A 152 12.78 -14.13 -6.33
C VAL A 152 11.57 -14.17 -7.26
N SER A 153 10.51 -13.44 -6.92
CA SER A 153 9.46 -13.15 -7.91
C SER A 153 10.06 -12.18 -8.94
N GLN A 154 10.51 -12.71 -10.07
CA GLN A 154 10.98 -11.92 -11.20
C GLN A 154 9.82 -11.07 -11.72
N ILE A 155 9.88 -9.75 -11.52
CA ILE A 155 8.99 -8.82 -12.21
C ILE A 155 9.51 -8.74 -13.65
N LYS A 156 9.00 -9.61 -14.54
CA LYS A 156 9.42 -9.69 -15.95
C LYS A 156 9.01 -8.47 -16.79
N GLU A 157 8.29 -7.52 -16.23
CA GLU A 157 7.57 -6.49 -17.00
C GLU A 157 8.10 -5.06 -16.83
N MET A 158 9.37 -4.87 -16.44
CA MET A 158 9.95 -3.51 -16.36
C MET A 158 10.04 -2.75 -17.71
N VAL A 159 9.90 -3.43 -18.85
CA VAL A 159 10.27 -2.87 -20.17
C VAL A 159 9.10 -2.20 -20.90
N ILE A 160 7.85 -2.32 -20.45
CA ILE A 160 6.68 -1.84 -21.21
C ILE A 160 6.60 -0.31 -21.30
N LEU A 161 7.13 0.44 -20.34
CA LEU A 161 6.95 1.91 -20.31
C LEU A 161 7.90 2.68 -21.23
N THR A 162 9.07 2.14 -21.59
CA THR A 162 10.01 2.83 -22.50
C THR A 162 9.45 2.97 -23.92
N VAL A 163 8.49 2.12 -24.30
CA VAL A 163 8.06 1.97 -25.70
C VAL A 163 6.85 2.83 -26.05
N ILE A 164 6.03 3.26 -25.08
CA ILE A 164 4.65 3.68 -25.40
C ILE A 164 4.46 5.17 -25.70
N SER A 165 5.27 6.13 -25.21
CA SER A 165 5.01 7.54 -25.58
C SER A 165 6.23 8.49 -25.57
N PRO A 166 6.49 9.26 -26.64
CA PRO A 166 7.62 10.18 -26.73
C PRO A 166 7.33 11.49 -25.98
N ASN A 167 7.83 11.61 -24.75
CA ASN A 167 8.08 12.85 -23.99
C ASN A 167 6.92 13.86 -23.78
N VAL A 168 5.70 13.63 -24.29
CA VAL A 168 4.54 14.50 -24.08
C VAL A 168 3.33 13.62 -23.74
N VAL A 169 2.74 13.86 -22.58
CA VAL A 169 1.53 13.15 -22.14
C VAL A 169 0.32 13.91 -22.65
N GLU A 170 -0.47 13.28 -23.51
CA GLU A 170 -1.75 13.81 -23.95
C GLU A 170 -2.82 13.66 -22.86
N ILE A 171 -3.82 14.56 -22.85
CA ILE A 171 -4.88 14.57 -21.82
C ILE A 171 -5.62 13.23 -21.78
N TRP A 172 -5.82 12.57 -22.94
CA TRP A 172 -6.49 11.27 -22.99
C TRP A 172 -5.62 10.14 -22.42
N GLU A 173 -4.29 10.18 -22.60
CA GLU A 173 -3.38 9.20 -21.99
C GLU A 173 -3.45 9.32 -20.47
N ALA A 174 -3.38 10.55 -19.95
CA ALA A 174 -3.53 10.81 -18.52
C ALA A 174 -4.88 10.32 -17.97
N ALA A 175 -5.97 10.51 -18.72
CA ALA A 175 -7.30 10.03 -18.34
C ALA A 175 -7.38 8.50 -18.31
N ILE A 176 -6.75 7.81 -19.29
CA ILE A 176 -6.69 6.34 -19.31
C ILE A 176 -5.83 5.83 -18.15
N THR A 177 -4.69 6.44 -17.87
CA THR A 177 -3.85 6.06 -16.71
C THR A 177 -4.62 6.25 -15.39
N LEU A 178 -5.38 7.33 -15.25
CA LEU A 178 -6.24 7.55 -14.09
C LEU A 178 -7.39 6.51 -14.01
N ALA A 179 -7.96 6.08 -15.14
CA ALA A 179 -8.94 5.01 -15.17
C ALA A 179 -8.33 3.66 -14.75
N PHE A 180 -7.12 3.35 -15.21
CA PHE A 180 -6.39 2.14 -14.79
C PHE A 180 -6.12 2.11 -13.28
N PHE A 181 -5.88 3.25 -12.65
CA PHE A 181 -5.75 3.32 -11.20
C PHE A 181 -6.99 2.76 -10.48
N PHE A 182 -8.21 3.14 -10.89
CA PHE A 182 -9.44 2.59 -10.30
C PHE A 182 -9.64 1.10 -10.62
N ILE A 183 -9.30 0.66 -11.83
CA ILE A 183 -9.35 -0.75 -12.21
C ILE A 183 -8.43 -1.59 -11.31
N LEU A 184 -7.20 -1.12 -11.08
CA LEU A 184 -6.23 -1.79 -10.21
C LEU A 184 -6.70 -1.86 -8.76
N ILE A 185 -7.41 -0.84 -8.26
CA ILE A 185 -8.01 -0.86 -6.93
C ILE A 185 -9.06 -1.97 -6.81
N VAL A 186 -9.94 -2.08 -7.81
CA VAL A 186 -10.97 -3.13 -7.83
C VAL A 186 -10.33 -4.51 -7.90
N VAL A 187 -9.32 -4.68 -8.76
CA VAL A 187 -8.58 -5.96 -8.86
C VAL A 187 -7.89 -6.30 -7.53
N ALA A 188 -7.24 -5.33 -6.88
CA ALA A 188 -6.60 -5.52 -5.58
C ALA A 188 -7.63 -5.91 -4.50
N TYR A 189 -8.79 -5.24 -4.46
CA TYR A 189 -9.88 -5.57 -3.54
C TYR A 189 -10.43 -6.98 -3.77
N LEU A 190 -10.63 -7.37 -5.03
CA LEU A 190 -11.10 -8.71 -5.38
C LEU A 190 -10.06 -9.79 -5.02
N ALA A 191 -8.77 -9.51 -5.19
CA ALA A 191 -7.69 -10.40 -4.77
C ALA A 191 -7.67 -10.58 -3.25
N ASP A 192 -7.77 -9.48 -2.50
CA ASP A 192 -7.78 -9.48 -1.04
C ASP A 192 -8.98 -10.28 -0.47
N ILE A 193 -10.18 -10.08 -1.01
CA ILE A 193 -11.37 -10.85 -0.58
C ILE A 193 -11.24 -12.34 -0.89
N LYS A 194 -10.64 -12.70 -2.03
CA LYS A 194 -10.44 -14.12 -2.36
C LYS A 194 -9.49 -14.78 -1.36
N ILE A 195 -8.39 -14.11 -1.03
CA ILE A 195 -7.42 -14.59 -0.03
C ILE A 195 -8.09 -14.71 1.34
N TRP A 196 -8.81 -13.66 1.78
CA TRP A 196 -9.50 -13.70 3.07
C TRP A 196 -10.58 -14.80 3.13
N LYS A 197 -11.37 -14.99 2.07
CA LYS A 197 -12.35 -16.09 2.02
C LYS A 197 -11.67 -17.45 2.14
N LYS A 198 -10.50 -17.63 1.51
CA LYS A 198 -9.71 -18.86 1.62
C LYS A 198 -9.25 -19.09 3.06
N GLU A 199 -8.62 -18.10 3.70
CA GLU A 199 -8.15 -18.19 5.09
C GLU A 199 -9.30 -18.49 6.07
N LYS A 200 -10.46 -17.85 5.91
CA LYS A 200 -11.64 -18.11 6.75
C LYS A 200 -12.18 -19.54 6.58
N MET A 201 -12.13 -20.09 5.37
CA MET A 201 -12.53 -21.47 5.11
C MET A 201 -11.54 -22.46 5.71
N GLU A 202 -10.24 -22.22 5.57
CA GLU A 202 -9.17 -23.02 6.19
C GLU A 202 -9.31 -23.02 7.71
N GLN A 203 -9.51 -21.85 8.32
CA GLN A 203 -9.72 -21.73 9.76
C GLN A 203 -10.99 -22.46 10.26
N LYS A 204 -12.10 -22.37 9.51
CA LYS A 204 -13.35 -23.07 9.86
C LYS A 204 -13.18 -24.59 9.79
N PHE A 205 -12.44 -25.08 8.80
CA PHE A 205 -12.16 -26.50 8.64
C PHE A 205 -11.22 -27.01 9.73
N ASP A 206 -10.14 -26.27 10.05
CA ASP A 206 -9.23 -26.59 11.14
C ASP A 206 -9.97 -26.73 12.48
N PHE A 207 -10.93 -25.83 12.74
CA PHE A 207 -11.77 -25.88 13.94
C PHE A 207 -12.76 -27.05 13.93
N GLU A 208 -13.38 -27.35 12.79
CA GLU A 208 -14.28 -28.52 12.65
C GLU A 208 -13.53 -29.84 12.86
N ASP A 209 -12.30 -29.95 12.34
CA ASP A 209 -11.44 -31.11 12.53
C ASP A 209 -10.96 -31.26 13.99
N GLU A 210 -10.64 -30.17 14.68
CA GLU A 210 -10.27 -30.16 16.11
C GLU A 210 -11.44 -30.67 16.99
N ILE A 211 -12.66 -30.15 16.77
CA ILE A 211 -13.86 -30.64 17.49
C ILE A 211 -14.14 -32.12 17.19
N ALA A 212 -14.04 -32.53 15.92
CA ALA A 212 -14.24 -33.92 15.51
C ALA A 212 -13.17 -34.87 16.10
N PHE A 213 -11.97 -34.34 16.34
CA PHE A 213 -10.88 -35.08 16.98
C PHE A 213 -11.11 -35.23 18.49
N ASP A 214 -11.42 -34.15 19.21
CA ASP A 214 -11.68 -34.15 20.65
C ASP A 214 -12.88 -35.02 21.02
N SER A 215 -13.99 -34.87 20.29
CA SER A 215 -15.18 -35.72 20.46
C SER A 215 -14.89 -37.21 20.20
N ALA A 216 -13.94 -37.53 19.32
CA ALA A 216 -13.50 -38.91 19.11
C ALA A 216 -12.60 -39.43 20.24
N ILE A 217 -11.75 -38.59 20.83
CA ILE A 217 -10.94 -38.96 22.00
C ILE A 217 -11.86 -39.29 23.16
N GLU A 218 -12.84 -38.44 23.43
CA GLU A 218 -13.77 -38.59 24.55
C GLU A 218 -14.71 -39.79 24.35
N SER A 219 -15.29 -39.95 23.16
CA SER A 219 -16.23 -41.06 22.88
C SER A 219 -15.56 -42.44 22.79
N LYS A 220 -14.34 -42.52 22.25
CA LYS A 220 -13.66 -43.82 22.02
C LYS A 220 -12.60 -44.18 23.06
N LYS A 221 -12.18 -43.25 23.93
CA LYS A 221 -10.99 -43.43 24.80
C LYS A 221 -9.80 -43.99 24.02
N MET A 222 -9.45 -43.31 22.91
CA MET A 222 -8.40 -43.77 21.99
C MET A 222 -7.07 -43.95 22.73
N ASN A 223 -6.32 -45.00 22.37
CA ASN A 223 -4.96 -45.18 22.86
C ASN A 223 -3.97 -44.28 22.09
N MET A 224 -2.72 -44.21 22.56
CA MET A 224 -1.71 -43.33 21.96
C MET A 224 -1.43 -43.65 20.47
N GLU A 225 -1.48 -44.93 20.08
CA GLU A 225 -1.24 -45.34 18.69
C GLU A 225 -2.38 -44.91 17.73
N GLU A 226 -3.63 -44.94 18.21
CA GLU A 226 -4.79 -44.46 17.46
C GLU A 226 -4.78 -42.93 17.30
N ILE A 227 -4.33 -42.22 18.35
CA ILE A 227 -4.13 -40.78 18.32
C ILE A 227 -3.09 -40.40 17.26
N ASP A 228 -1.92 -41.06 17.25
CA ASP A 228 -0.87 -40.81 16.28
C ASP A 228 -1.34 -41.05 14.84
N LYS A 229 -2.08 -42.14 14.58
CA LYS A 229 -2.66 -42.44 13.26
C LYS A 229 -3.65 -41.37 12.80
N LYS A 230 -4.52 -40.91 13.70
CA LYS A 230 -5.48 -39.84 13.38
C LYS A 230 -4.78 -38.51 13.11
N MET A 231 -3.73 -38.18 13.86
CA MET A 231 -2.93 -36.98 13.64
C MET A 231 -2.24 -37.01 12.27
N GLN A 232 -1.71 -38.16 11.86
CA GLN A 232 -1.16 -38.33 10.50
C GLN A 232 -2.23 -38.15 9.42
N GLN A 233 -3.41 -38.76 9.58
CA GLN A 233 -4.53 -38.59 8.63
C GLN A 233 -4.98 -37.13 8.54
N LEU A 234 -5.01 -36.41 9.66
CA LEU A 234 -5.34 -34.99 9.70
C LEU A 234 -4.28 -34.17 8.95
N ALA A 235 -3.00 -34.43 9.18
CA ALA A 235 -1.90 -33.78 8.48
C ALA A 235 -1.93 -34.05 6.96
N GLU A 236 -2.21 -35.28 6.54
CA GLU A 236 -2.38 -35.65 5.12
C GLU A 236 -3.55 -34.91 4.47
N ARG A 237 -4.69 -34.78 5.17
CA ARG A 237 -5.84 -33.99 4.69
C ARG A 237 -5.48 -32.51 4.52
N LYS A 238 -4.77 -31.91 5.47
CA LYS A 238 -4.30 -30.51 5.36
C LYS A 238 -3.34 -30.32 4.18
N MET A 239 -2.40 -31.25 3.98
CA MET A 239 -1.50 -31.22 2.83
C MET A 239 -2.25 -31.35 1.50
N ALA A 240 -3.21 -32.28 1.40
CA ALA A 240 -4.04 -32.43 0.21
C ALA A 240 -4.87 -31.17 -0.09
N GLN A 241 -5.38 -30.50 0.94
CA GLN A 241 -6.13 -29.24 0.79
C GLN A 241 -5.24 -28.09 0.31
N HIS A 242 -4.05 -27.89 0.90
CA HIS A 242 -3.10 -26.89 0.40
C HIS A 242 -2.71 -27.14 -1.05
N TYR A 243 -2.60 -28.40 -1.47
CA TYR A 243 -2.34 -28.76 -2.86
C TYR A 243 -3.53 -28.40 -3.78
N MET A 244 -4.76 -28.74 -3.40
CA MET A 244 -5.97 -28.42 -4.18
C MET A 244 -6.23 -26.90 -4.25
N ALA A 245 -5.99 -26.17 -3.16
CA ALA A 245 -6.18 -24.73 -3.09
C ALA A 245 -5.04 -23.91 -3.75
N GLY A 246 -3.95 -24.55 -4.17
CA GLY A 246 -2.89 -23.95 -4.99
C GLY A 246 -3.14 -24.09 -6.50
N ILE A 247 -4.11 -24.93 -6.91
CA ILE A 247 -4.45 -25.18 -8.32
C ILE A 247 -5.63 -24.32 -8.78
N SER A 248 -6.51 -23.87 -7.87
CA SER A 248 -7.66 -23.02 -8.19
C SER A 248 -7.36 -21.53 -8.05
#